data_AF-A0A0I2TMU8-F1
#
_entry.id   AF-A0A0I2TMU8-F1
#
_cell.length_a   1.000
_cell.length_b   1.000
_cell.length_c   1.000
_cell.angle_alpha   90.00
_cell.angle_beta   90.00
_cell.angle_gamma   90.00
#
_symmetry.space_group_name_H-M   'P 1'
#
loop_
_entity.id
_entity.type
_entity.pdbx_description
1 polymer ?
#
loop_
_entity_poly.entity_id
_entity_poly.type
_entity_poly.pdbx_seq_one_letter_code
_entity_poly.pdbx_strand_id
1 'polypeptide(L)'
;MLQQVPTRAFHVMAKPSGSDCNLNCDYCFYLEKQSLYREKPVTHMDDDTLEAYVRHYIAASEPQNEVAFTWQGGEPTLLGLDFYRRAVKLQAKYGAGRKISNSFQTNGVLLDDKWCAFLAENHFLVGLSLDGPAEIHNQYRVTKGGRPTHKLVMRALTLLQKHHVDYNVLVCVNRTSAQQPLQVYDFLCDAGVEFIQFIPVVERLADETAARDGLKLHAPGDIQGELTEWSVRPDEFGEFLVAIFDHWIKRDVGKIFVMNIEWAFANFVGAPGAVCHHQPTCGRSVIVEHNGDVYACDHYVYPQYRLGNMHQQTIAEMIDSPQQQVFGEDKFKQLPAQCRSCNVLKACWGGCPKHRFMLDASGKPGLNYLCAGYQRYFRHLPPYLKAMADLLAHGRPASDIMQAHLLVVNK
;
A
#
# COMPACT_ATOMS: atom_id res chain seq x y z
N MET A 1 -11.73 26.47 -8.13
CA MET A 1 -12.84 26.07 -7.24
C MET A 1 -12.84 24.55 -7.21
N LEU A 2 -12.47 23.96 -6.08
CA LEU A 2 -12.58 22.51 -5.89
C LEU A 2 -14.06 22.21 -5.78
N GLN A 3 -14.62 21.51 -6.78
CA GLN A 3 -15.97 20.97 -6.67
C GLN A 3 -16.04 20.13 -5.38
N GLN A 4 -17.05 20.42 -4.56
CA GLN A 4 -17.39 19.60 -3.40
C GLN A 4 -17.48 18.15 -3.85
N VAL A 5 -16.83 17.25 -3.13
CA VAL A 5 -17.18 15.83 -3.15
C VAL A 5 -18.08 15.61 -1.94
N PRO A 6 -19.40 15.58 -2.10
CA PRO A 6 -20.32 15.34 -1.01
C PRO A 6 -20.43 13.83 -0.82
N THR A 7 -19.42 13.21 -0.21
CA THR A 7 -19.52 11.91 0.48
C THR A 7 -18.32 11.75 1.42
N ARG A 8 -18.57 11.26 2.63
CA ARG A 8 -17.57 10.84 3.61
C ARG A 8 -16.90 9.54 3.13
N ALA A 9 -16.11 9.60 2.06
CA ALA A 9 -15.31 8.47 1.60
C ALA A 9 -14.08 8.28 2.51
N PHE A 10 -13.92 7.07 3.05
CA PHE A 10 -12.76 6.66 3.84
C PHE A 10 -12.61 5.15 3.77
N HIS A 11 -11.45 4.68 4.19
CA HIS A 11 -11.09 3.28 4.23
C HIS A 11 -10.57 2.92 5.63
N VAL A 12 -10.94 1.73 6.11
CA VAL A 12 -10.46 1.21 7.38
C VAL A 12 -9.79 -0.14 7.15
N MET A 13 -8.52 -0.20 7.47
CA MET A 13 -7.73 -1.43 7.41
C MET A 13 -7.58 -2.00 8.82
N ALA A 14 -7.99 -3.26 9.00
CA ALA A 14 -7.84 -3.97 10.26
C ALA A 14 -6.55 -4.77 10.31
N LYS A 15 -5.97 -4.83 11.50
CA LYS A 15 -4.77 -5.61 11.83
C LYS A 15 -5.10 -6.64 12.90
N PRO A 16 -5.88 -7.69 12.56
CA PRO A 16 -6.47 -8.55 13.55
C PRO A 16 -5.44 -9.42 14.30
N SER A 17 -4.31 -9.78 13.70
CA SER A 17 -3.19 -10.45 14.38
C SER A 17 -2.19 -9.47 15.01
N GLY A 18 -2.54 -8.18 15.11
CA GLY A 18 -1.61 -7.15 15.56
C GLY A 18 -0.32 -7.21 14.75
N SER A 19 0.83 -7.21 15.42
CA SER A 19 2.15 -7.31 14.79
C SER A 19 2.68 -8.75 14.62
N ASP A 20 1.90 -9.78 15.02
CA ASP A 20 2.39 -11.16 15.00
C ASP A 20 2.51 -11.69 13.58
N CYS A 21 3.68 -12.25 13.24
CA CYS A 21 3.95 -12.84 11.93
C CYS A 21 4.78 -14.13 12.07
N ASN A 22 4.62 -15.05 11.13
CA ASN A 22 5.46 -16.25 10.99
C ASN A 22 6.78 -15.99 10.23
N LEU A 23 6.91 -14.83 9.60
CA LEU A 23 8.14 -14.37 8.94
C LEU A 23 8.87 -13.33 9.80
N ASN A 24 10.11 -13.04 9.42
CA ASN A 24 10.94 -12.00 10.01
C ASN A 24 11.63 -11.23 8.89
N CYS A 25 10.84 -10.55 8.04
CA CYS A 25 11.42 -9.83 6.91
C CYS A 25 12.23 -8.64 7.38
N ASP A 26 13.46 -8.47 6.91
CA ASP A 26 14.42 -7.49 7.45
C ASP A 26 13.92 -6.06 7.35
N TYR A 27 13.31 -5.71 6.21
CA TYR A 27 12.78 -4.38 5.96
C TYR A 27 11.39 -4.13 6.57
N CYS A 28 10.79 -5.10 7.27
CA CYS A 28 9.42 -4.97 7.75
C CYS A 28 9.33 -3.93 8.86
N PHE A 29 8.68 -2.79 8.57
CA PHE A 29 8.48 -1.74 9.56
C PHE A 29 7.42 -2.04 10.62
N TYR A 30 6.72 -3.16 10.49
CA TYR A 30 5.49 -3.39 11.23
C TYR A 30 5.60 -4.42 12.37
N LEU A 31 6.51 -5.40 12.30
CA LEU A 31 6.68 -6.39 13.39
C LEU A 31 7.13 -5.74 14.70
N GLU A 32 7.96 -4.69 14.60
CA GLU A 32 8.45 -3.95 15.78
C GLU A 32 7.34 -3.23 16.56
N LYS A 33 6.13 -3.05 15.98
CA LYS A 33 5.02 -2.40 16.69
C LYS A 33 4.53 -3.24 17.89
N GLN A 34 4.92 -4.52 17.98
CA GLN A 34 4.76 -5.32 19.19
C GLN A 34 5.35 -4.62 20.43
N SER A 35 6.48 -3.92 20.28
CA SER A 35 7.11 -3.17 21.37
C SER A 35 6.23 -2.05 21.93
N LEU A 36 5.26 -1.54 21.15
CA LEU A 36 4.32 -0.49 21.57
C LEU A 36 3.12 -1.03 22.36
N TYR A 37 2.98 -2.35 22.47
CA TYR A 37 1.85 -3.02 23.13
C TYR A 37 2.27 -3.93 24.30
N ARG A 38 3.48 -3.75 24.85
CA ARG A 38 4.06 -4.61 25.91
C ARG A 38 3.18 -4.81 27.14
N GLU A 39 2.35 -3.82 27.47
CA GLU A 39 1.54 -3.82 28.69
C GLU A 39 0.16 -4.48 28.51
N LYS A 40 -0.24 -4.87 27.29
CA LYS A 40 -1.57 -5.42 27.00
C LYS A 40 -1.51 -6.92 26.69
N PRO A 41 -2.32 -7.77 27.36
CA PRO A 41 -2.34 -9.22 27.14
C PRO A 41 -3.05 -9.65 25.84
N VAL A 42 -3.78 -8.74 25.18
CA VAL A 42 -4.50 -9.03 23.94
C VAL A 42 -3.49 -9.05 22.80
N THR A 43 -3.23 -10.22 22.23
CA THR A 43 -2.29 -10.40 21.11
C THR A 43 -2.97 -10.42 19.74
N HIS A 44 -4.30 -10.54 19.73
CA HIS A 44 -5.12 -10.63 18.53
C HIS A 44 -6.54 -10.10 18.79
N MET A 45 -7.25 -9.79 17.71
CA MET A 45 -8.63 -9.33 17.72
C MET A 45 -9.55 -10.45 18.20
N ASP A 46 -10.18 -10.23 19.36
CA ASP A 46 -11.19 -11.12 19.91
C ASP A 46 -12.55 -10.95 19.20
N ASP A 47 -13.51 -11.80 19.54
CA ASP A 47 -14.82 -11.82 18.89
C ASP A 47 -15.63 -10.54 19.16
N ASP A 48 -15.53 -9.96 20.37
CA ASP A 48 -16.19 -8.70 20.72
C ASP A 48 -15.63 -7.53 19.92
N THR A 49 -14.30 -7.47 19.76
CA THR A 49 -13.60 -6.46 18.97
C THR A 49 -13.87 -6.65 17.47
N LEU A 50 -13.94 -7.88 16.98
CA LEU A 50 -14.32 -8.18 15.59
C LEU A 50 -15.76 -7.73 15.30
N GLU A 51 -16.72 -8.06 16.17
CA GLU A 51 -18.11 -7.64 16.02
C GLU A 51 -18.24 -6.11 16.08
N ALA A 52 -17.55 -5.46 17.03
CA ALA A 52 -17.51 -4.01 17.12
C ALA A 52 -16.91 -3.38 15.85
N TYR A 53 -15.78 -3.89 15.35
CA TYR A 53 -15.16 -3.40 14.12
C TYR A 53 -16.10 -3.47 12.92
N VAL A 54 -16.68 -4.65 12.67
CA VAL A 54 -17.60 -4.87 11.53
C VAL A 54 -18.82 -3.95 11.63
N ARG A 55 -19.46 -3.91 12.80
CA ARG A 55 -20.65 -3.08 13.03
C ARG A 55 -20.32 -1.59 12.89
N HIS A 56 -19.25 -1.11 13.51
CA HIS A 56 -18.89 0.30 13.51
C HIS A 56 -18.41 0.77 12.13
N TYR A 57 -17.68 -0.06 11.38
CA TYR A 57 -17.22 0.33 10.04
C TYR A 57 -18.39 0.43 9.06
N ILE A 58 -19.32 -0.54 9.08
CA ILE A 58 -20.55 -0.44 8.29
C ILE A 58 -21.33 0.81 8.71
N ALA A 59 -21.60 1.00 10.00
CA ALA A 59 -22.37 2.14 10.48
C ALA A 59 -21.76 3.51 10.12
N ALA A 60 -20.43 3.63 10.12
CA ALA A 60 -19.73 4.86 9.78
C ALA A 60 -19.69 5.16 8.27
N SER A 61 -19.88 4.14 7.43
CA SER A 61 -19.82 4.27 5.97
C SER A 61 -21.17 4.70 5.39
N GLU A 62 -21.18 5.67 4.48
CA GLU A 62 -22.42 6.16 3.88
C GLU A 62 -23.19 5.07 3.09
N PRO A 63 -24.53 5.02 3.14
CA PRO A 63 -25.32 3.90 2.61
C PRO A 63 -25.08 3.55 1.13
N GLN A 64 -24.82 4.56 0.29
CA GLN A 64 -24.57 4.42 -1.14
C GLN A 64 -23.16 3.94 -1.48
N ASN A 65 -22.25 3.99 -0.50
CA ASN A 65 -20.87 3.57 -0.68
C ASN A 65 -20.70 2.10 -0.30
N GLU A 66 -19.84 1.45 -1.09
CA GLU A 66 -19.28 0.14 -0.77
C GLU A 66 -18.48 0.19 0.54
N VAL A 67 -18.61 -0.85 1.36
CA VAL A 67 -17.78 -1.04 2.57
C VAL A 67 -16.69 -2.04 2.24
N ALA A 68 -15.48 -1.54 1.97
CA ALA A 68 -14.34 -2.35 1.57
C ALA A 68 -13.49 -2.71 2.81
N PHE A 69 -13.71 -3.90 3.35
CA PHE A 69 -12.90 -4.43 4.45
C PHE A 69 -11.52 -4.84 3.94
N THR A 70 -10.47 -4.39 4.61
CA THR A 70 -9.10 -4.81 4.31
C THR A 70 -8.45 -5.40 5.55
N TRP A 71 -7.96 -6.62 5.40
CA TRP A 71 -7.32 -7.40 6.46
C TRP A 71 -5.81 -7.46 6.19
N GLN A 72 -5.00 -6.91 7.11
CA GLN A 72 -3.54 -6.95 7.08
C GLN A 72 -2.98 -7.23 8.48
N GLY A 73 -1.76 -6.77 8.77
CA GLY A 73 -1.22 -6.66 10.12
C GLY A 73 -0.60 -7.94 10.62
N GLY A 74 0.70 -7.87 10.91
CA GLY A 74 1.50 -9.06 11.07
C GLY A 74 1.25 -9.97 9.87
N GLU A 75 0.94 -11.24 10.13
CA GLU A 75 0.38 -12.14 9.14
C GLU A 75 -1.07 -12.53 9.50
N PRO A 76 -2.09 -12.05 8.76
CA PRO A 76 -3.50 -12.28 9.10
C PRO A 76 -3.91 -13.76 9.04
N THR A 77 -3.27 -14.59 8.21
CA THR A 77 -3.56 -16.03 8.16
C THR A 77 -3.31 -16.76 9.48
N LEU A 78 -2.57 -16.16 10.42
CA LEU A 78 -2.34 -16.73 11.76
C LEU A 78 -3.63 -16.89 12.58
N LEU A 79 -4.69 -16.12 12.32
CA LEU A 79 -5.96 -16.27 13.04
C LEU A 79 -6.81 -17.43 12.57
N GLY A 80 -6.43 -18.08 11.46
CA GLY A 80 -7.14 -19.23 10.92
C GLY A 80 -8.47 -18.87 10.25
N LEU A 81 -9.01 -19.85 9.52
CA LEU A 81 -10.25 -19.69 8.74
C LEU A 81 -11.47 -19.35 9.59
N ASP A 82 -11.55 -19.86 10.82
CA ASP A 82 -12.75 -19.67 11.65
C ASP A 82 -12.96 -18.20 12.03
N PHE A 83 -11.87 -17.44 12.21
CA PHE A 83 -11.95 -15.99 12.41
C PHE A 83 -12.61 -15.30 11.21
N TYR A 84 -12.17 -15.60 9.98
CA TYR A 84 -12.70 -14.97 8.78
C TYR A 84 -14.11 -15.44 8.42
N ARG A 85 -14.47 -16.68 8.74
CA ARG A 85 -15.87 -17.16 8.66
C ARG A 85 -16.78 -16.34 9.58
N ARG A 86 -16.33 -16.05 10.81
CA ARG A 86 -17.07 -15.16 11.73
C ARG A 86 -17.16 -13.75 11.17
N ALA A 87 -16.07 -13.20 10.65
CA ALA A 87 -16.05 -11.88 10.03
C ALA A 87 -17.06 -11.75 8.88
N VAL A 88 -17.08 -12.70 7.94
CA VAL A 88 -18.06 -12.71 6.83
C VAL A 88 -19.49 -12.85 7.35
N LYS A 89 -19.74 -13.70 8.36
CA LYS A 89 -21.07 -13.83 8.97
C LYS A 89 -21.53 -12.52 9.62
N LEU A 90 -20.64 -11.80 10.30
CA LEU A 90 -20.93 -10.50 10.89
C LEU A 90 -21.18 -9.44 9.81
N GLN A 91 -20.38 -9.45 8.73
CA GLN A 91 -20.58 -8.55 7.59
C GLN A 91 -21.96 -8.77 6.96
N ALA A 92 -22.38 -10.02 6.77
CA ALA A 92 -23.72 -10.35 6.28
C ALA A 92 -24.82 -9.88 7.25
N LYS A 93 -24.63 -10.12 8.57
CA LYS A 93 -25.57 -9.71 9.63
C LYS A 93 -25.78 -8.19 9.66
N TYR A 94 -24.71 -7.40 9.61
CA TYR A 94 -24.76 -5.95 9.76
C TYR A 94 -24.87 -5.19 8.44
N GLY A 95 -24.49 -5.82 7.34
CA GLY A 95 -24.47 -5.21 6.01
C GLY A 95 -25.85 -4.86 5.47
N ALA A 96 -26.89 -5.60 5.88
CA ALA A 96 -28.30 -5.31 5.52
C ALA A 96 -28.53 -5.01 4.02
N GLY A 97 -27.87 -5.76 3.13
CA GLY A 97 -27.99 -5.61 1.67
C GLY A 97 -27.01 -4.61 1.04
N ARG A 98 -26.11 -3.99 1.81
CA ARG A 98 -25.04 -3.14 1.28
C ARG A 98 -24.01 -3.93 0.48
N LYS A 99 -23.38 -3.27 -0.49
CA LYS A 99 -22.21 -3.81 -1.19
C LYS A 99 -21.02 -3.84 -0.21
N ILE A 100 -20.54 -5.04 0.08
CA ILE A 100 -19.37 -5.30 0.93
C ILE A 100 -18.35 -6.06 0.08
N SER A 101 -17.10 -5.66 0.17
CA SER A 101 -15.97 -6.39 -0.39
C SER A 101 -14.92 -6.65 0.68
N ASN A 102 -14.11 -7.68 0.43
CA ASN A 102 -13.01 -8.05 1.28
C ASN A 102 -11.72 -8.09 0.49
N SER A 103 -10.66 -7.53 1.07
CA SER A 103 -9.30 -7.64 0.58
C SER A 103 -8.39 -8.14 1.69
N PHE A 104 -7.40 -8.94 1.34
CA PHE A 104 -6.62 -9.72 2.29
C PHE A 104 -5.14 -9.75 1.89
N GLN A 105 -4.28 -9.14 2.69
CA GLN A 105 -2.85 -9.08 2.39
C GLN A 105 -2.08 -10.12 3.20
N THR A 106 -1.32 -10.98 2.51
CA THR A 106 -0.64 -12.12 3.13
C THR A 106 0.74 -12.33 2.54
N ASN A 107 1.62 -12.93 3.35
CA ASN A 107 2.87 -13.51 2.87
C ASN A 107 2.70 -14.85 2.14
N GLY A 108 1.51 -15.44 2.18
CA GLY A 108 1.14 -16.64 1.42
C GLY A 108 1.59 -17.96 2.03
N VAL A 109 2.50 -17.98 3.01
CA VAL A 109 3.14 -19.22 3.49
C VAL A 109 2.14 -20.23 4.05
N LEU A 110 1.07 -19.75 4.69
CA LEU A 110 0.03 -20.58 5.31
C LEU A 110 -1.16 -20.86 4.39
N LEU A 111 -1.16 -20.37 3.14
CA LEU A 111 -2.23 -20.69 2.20
C LEU A 111 -2.16 -22.16 1.80
N ASP A 112 -3.31 -22.81 1.89
CA ASP A 112 -3.60 -24.18 1.45
C ASP A 112 -4.90 -24.21 0.62
N ASP A 113 -5.34 -25.39 0.18
CA ASP A 113 -6.59 -25.54 -0.59
C ASP A 113 -7.82 -25.04 0.18
N LYS A 114 -7.87 -25.18 1.51
CA LYS A 114 -9.04 -24.74 2.31
C LYS A 114 -9.10 -23.22 2.39
N TRP A 115 -7.94 -22.57 2.54
CA TRP A 115 -7.83 -21.12 2.46
C TRP A 115 -8.26 -20.60 1.09
N CYS A 116 -7.72 -21.16 0.01
CA CYS A 116 -7.99 -20.66 -1.33
C CYS A 116 -9.46 -20.89 -1.73
N ALA A 117 -10.05 -22.04 -1.37
CA ALA A 117 -11.47 -22.28 -1.55
C ALA A 117 -12.34 -21.25 -0.81
N PHE A 118 -12.04 -20.97 0.47
CA PHE A 118 -12.75 -19.95 1.24
C PHE A 118 -12.63 -18.55 0.62
N LEU A 119 -11.42 -18.16 0.19
CA LEU A 119 -11.17 -16.85 -0.42
C LEU A 119 -11.93 -16.71 -1.75
N ALA A 120 -11.95 -17.75 -2.58
CA ALA A 120 -12.70 -17.78 -3.84
C ALA A 120 -14.22 -17.71 -3.60
N GLU A 121 -14.75 -18.57 -2.73
CA GLU A 121 -16.19 -18.64 -2.39
C GLU A 121 -16.73 -17.31 -1.85
N ASN A 122 -15.89 -16.52 -1.19
CA ASN A 122 -16.27 -15.25 -0.59
C ASN A 122 -15.75 -14.03 -1.37
N HIS A 123 -15.24 -14.24 -2.59
CA HIS A 123 -14.75 -13.19 -3.49
C HIS A 123 -13.76 -12.22 -2.83
N PHE A 124 -12.79 -12.76 -2.09
CA PHE A 124 -11.72 -11.97 -1.50
C PHE A 124 -10.69 -11.59 -2.57
N LEU A 125 -10.30 -10.31 -2.61
CA LEU A 125 -9.12 -9.87 -3.35
C LEU A 125 -7.86 -10.11 -2.51
N VAL A 126 -6.95 -10.97 -2.97
CA VAL A 126 -5.73 -11.30 -2.24
C VAL A 126 -4.56 -10.43 -2.67
N GLY A 127 -3.89 -9.79 -1.73
CA GLY A 127 -2.57 -9.20 -1.94
C GLY A 127 -1.47 -10.18 -1.52
N LEU A 128 -0.83 -10.87 -2.48
CA LEU A 128 0.26 -11.79 -2.22
C LEU A 128 1.61 -11.06 -2.23
N SER A 129 2.36 -11.19 -1.15
CA SER A 129 3.67 -10.55 -1.05
C SER A 129 4.78 -11.39 -1.68
N LEU A 130 5.33 -10.96 -2.82
CA LEU A 130 6.35 -11.67 -3.59
C LEU A 130 7.27 -10.67 -4.30
N ASP A 131 8.53 -10.55 -3.85
CA ASP A 131 9.43 -9.50 -4.36
C ASP A 131 10.13 -9.79 -5.70
N GLY A 132 9.83 -10.93 -6.34
CA GLY A 132 10.48 -11.38 -7.57
C GLY A 132 11.19 -12.73 -7.43
N PRO A 133 12.21 -13.01 -8.26
CA PRO A 133 12.98 -14.25 -8.23
C PRO A 133 13.53 -14.63 -6.86
N ALA A 134 13.87 -15.91 -6.68
CA ALA A 134 14.25 -16.48 -5.39
C ALA A 134 15.44 -15.75 -4.73
N GLU A 135 16.43 -15.34 -5.50
CA GLU A 135 17.61 -14.62 -5.08
C GLU A 135 17.29 -13.22 -4.52
N ILE A 136 16.29 -12.55 -5.09
CA ILE A 136 15.82 -11.23 -4.64
C ILE A 136 14.88 -11.39 -3.44
N HIS A 137 13.89 -12.29 -3.55
CA HIS A 137 12.88 -12.51 -2.51
C HIS A 137 13.50 -12.99 -1.20
N ASN A 138 14.34 -14.03 -1.25
CA ASN A 138 14.89 -14.66 -0.05
C ASN A 138 15.97 -13.82 0.63
N GLN A 139 16.46 -12.75 0.00
CA GLN A 139 17.43 -11.85 0.62
C GLN A 139 16.85 -11.23 1.90
N TYR A 140 15.57 -10.84 1.86
CA TYR A 140 14.94 -10.11 2.95
C TYR A 140 13.66 -10.76 3.47
N ARG A 141 12.99 -11.63 2.70
CA ARG A 141 11.82 -12.38 3.18
C ARG A 141 12.25 -13.76 3.65
N VAL A 142 12.39 -13.90 4.96
CA VAL A 142 12.81 -15.13 5.62
C VAL A 142 11.87 -15.50 6.75
N THR A 143 11.83 -16.78 7.09
CA THR A 143 11.16 -17.25 8.32
C THR A 143 11.86 -16.68 9.56
N LYS A 144 11.21 -16.76 10.74
CA LYS A 144 11.86 -16.43 12.03
C LYS A 144 13.17 -17.18 12.31
N GLY A 145 13.38 -18.33 11.66
CA GLY A 145 14.64 -19.10 11.71
C GLY A 145 15.61 -18.81 10.56
N GLY A 146 15.43 -17.73 9.80
CA GLY A 146 16.32 -17.33 8.69
C GLY A 146 16.21 -18.18 7.41
N ARG A 147 15.24 -19.10 7.33
CA ARG A 147 15.05 -19.94 6.14
C ARG A 147 14.35 -19.19 4.98
N PRO A 148 14.71 -19.48 3.71
CA PRO A 148 14.11 -18.85 2.53
C PRO A 148 12.62 -19.19 2.38
N THR A 149 11.81 -18.24 1.91
CA THR A 149 10.35 -18.37 1.79
C THR A 149 9.83 -18.45 0.36
N HIS A 150 10.62 -18.08 -0.64
CA HIS A 150 10.17 -17.96 -2.04
C HIS A 150 9.38 -19.18 -2.54
N LYS A 151 9.87 -20.40 -2.30
CA LYS A 151 9.18 -21.63 -2.72
C LYS A 151 7.79 -21.80 -2.08
N LEU A 152 7.63 -21.36 -0.84
CA LEU A 152 6.36 -21.41 -0.13
C LEU A 152 5.37 -20.40 -0.72
N VAL A 153 5.87 -19.20 -1.07
CA VAL A 153 5.07 -18.14 -1.71
C VAL A 153 4.67 -18.52 -3.13
N MET A 154 5.56 -19.16 -3.90
CA MET A 154 5.22 -19.66 -5.24
C MET A 154 4.18 -20.78 -5.20
N ARG A 155 4.22 -21.65 -4.18
CA ARG A 155 3.14 -22.61 -3.93
C ARG A 155 1.82 -21.89 -3.65
N ALA A 156 1.85 -20.83 -2.86
CA ALA A 156 0.67 -20.03 -2.56
C ALA A 156 0.08 -19.38 -3.83
N LEU A 157 0.92 -18.80 -4.70
CA LEU A 157 0.51 -18.28 -6.01
C LEU A 157 -0.18 -19.36 -6.86
N THR A 158 0.42 -20.56 -6.94
CA THR A 158 -0.17 -21.68 -7.69
C THR A 158 -1.53 -22.09 -7.12
N LEU A 159 -1.70 -22.06 -5.80
CA LEU A 159 -2.98 -22.38 -5.16
C LEU A 159 -4.04 -21.29 -5.44
N LEU A 160 -3.68 -20.01 -5.37
CA LEU A 160 -4.59 -18.91 -5.74
C LEU A 160 -5.06 -19.06 -7.19
N GLN A 161 -4.14 -19.34 -8.11
CA GLN A 161 -4.43 -19.59 -9.54
C GLN A 161 -5.33 -20.81 -9.74
N LYS A 162 -5.02 -21.94 -9.08
CA LYS A 162 -5.80 -23.19 -9.14
C LYS A 162 -7.25 -22.98 -8.72
N HIS A 163 -7.50 -22.15 -7.71
CA HIS A 163 -8.83 -21.88 -7.17
C HIS A 163 -9.51 -20.66 -7.79
N HIS A 164 -8.89 -20.02 -8.79
CA HIS A 164 -9.40 -18.80 -9.43
C HIS A 164 -9.71 -17.68 -8.42
N VAL A 165 -8.85 -17.52 -7.41
CA VAL A 165 -8.93 -16.40 -6.47
C VAL A 165 -8.41 -15.14 -7.17
N ASP A 166 -9.12 -14.02 -7.08
CA ASP A 166 -8.60 -12.74 -7.56
C ASP A 166 -7.41 -12.29 -6.72
N TYR A 167 -6.27 -11.98 -7.34
CA TYR A 167 -5.07 -11.57 -6.62
C TYR A 167 -4.26 -10.48 -7.31
N ASN A 168 -3.57 -9.70 -6.48
CA ASN A 168 -2.49 -8.80 -6.85
C ASN A 168 -1.18 -9.30 -6.21
N VAL A 169 -0.06 -9.09 -6.88
CA VAL A 169 1.26 -9.28 -6.28
C VAL A 169 1.84 -7.94 -5.82
N LEU A 170 2.27 -7.89 -4.57
CA LEU A 170 2.94 -6.75 -3.98
C LEU A 170 4.43 -7.02 -3.84
N VAL A 171 5.22 -6.15 -4.47
CA VAL A 171 6.67 -6.25 -4.59
C VAL A 171 7.30 -5.13 -3.77
N CYS A 172 8.07 -5.48 -2.74
CA CYS A 172 8.90 -4.52 -2.03
C CYS A 172 10.17 -4.22 -2.84
N VAL A 173 10.24 -3.01 -3.41
CA VAL A 173 11.39 -2.52 -4.15
C VAL A 173 12.43 -2.00 -3.17
N ASN A 174 13.50 -2.79 -3.01
CA ASN A 174 14.63 -2.52 -2.14
C ASN A 174 15.86 -2.18 -2.99
N ARG A 175 17.00 -1.91 -2.33
CA ARG A 175 18.25 -1.56 -3.01
C ARG A 175 18.71 -2.59 -4.05
N THR A 176 18.52 -3.88 -3.79
CA THR A 176 18.91 -4.94 -4.73
C THR A 176 17.92 -5.06 -5.88
N SER A 177 16.62 -5.12 -5.60
CA SER A 177 15.60 -5.34 -6.64
C SER A 177 15.48 -4.15 -7.59
N ALA A 178 15.78 -2.93 -7.13
CA ALA A 178 15.81 -1.74 -7.97
C ALA A 178 16.84 -1.82 -9.11
N GLN A 179 17.90 -2.62 -8.96
CA GLN A 179 18.94 -2.81 -9.99
C GLN A 179 18.52 -3.80 -11.08
N GLN A 180 17.44 -4.55 -10.86
CA GLN A 180 17.03 -5.64 -11.76
C GLN A 180 15.54 -5.52 -12.14
N PRO A 181 15.08 -4.36 -12.65
CA PRO A 181 13.66 -4.10 -12.90
C PRO A 181 13.02 -5.11 -13.83
N LEU A 182 13.67 -5.40 -14.96
CA LEU A 182 13.13 -6.32 -15.96
C LEU A 182 13.14 -7.77 -15.47
N GLN A 183 14.17 -8.16 -14.71
CA GLN A 183 14.23 -9.51 -14.13
C GLN A 183 13.06 -9.73 -13.15
N VAL A 184 12.74 -8.75 -12.32
CA VAL A 184 11.59 -8.81 -11.40
C VAL A 184 10.28 -8.82 -12.18
N TYR A 185 10.13 -7.92 -13.14
CA TYR A 185 8.90 -7.77 -13.92
C TYR A 185 8.59 -9.01 -14.78
N ASP A 186 9.57 -9.47 -15.57
CA ASP A 186 9.40 -10.62 -16.46
C ASP A 186 9.16 -11.90 -15.66
N PHE A 187 9.84 -12.09 -14.53
CA PHE A 187 9.56 -13.22 -13.63
C PHE A 187 8.10 -13.27 -13.18
N LEU A 188 7.51 -12.12 -12.80
CA LEU A 188 6.12 -12.07 -12.39
C LEU A 188 5.17 -12.36 -13.55
N CYS A 189 5.45 -11.79 -14.73
CA CYS A 189 4.67 -12.07 -15.94
C CYS A 189 4.72 -13.55 -16.32
N ASP A 190 5.91 -14.16 -16.32
CA ASP A 190 6.13 -15.58 -16.61
C ASP A 190 5.44 -16.49 -15.59
N ALA A 191 5.28 -16.03 -14.34
CA ALA A 191 4.53 -16.71 -13.30
C ALA A 191 3.00 -16.56 -13.44
N GLY A 192 2.51 -15.87 -14.48
CA GLY A 192 1.08 -15.64 -14.71
C GLY A 192 0.47 -14.56 -13.81
N VAL A 193 1.27 -13.59 -13.35
CA VAL A 193 0.79 -12.47 -12.55
C VAL A 193 0.34 -11.34 -13.45
N GLU A 194 -0.93 -10.95 -13.34
CA GLU A 194 -1.51 -9.87 -14.16
C GLU A 194 -1.55 -8.53 -13.42
N PHE A 195 -1.73 -8.52 -12.10
CA PHE A 195 -1.84 -7.29 -11.31
C PHE A 195 -0.64 -7.13 -10.38
N ILE A 196 0.16 -6.09 -10.60
CA ILE A 196 1.44 -5.89 -9.91
C ILE A 196 1.50 -4.51 -9.25
N GLN A 197 1.91 -4.47 -7.98
CA GLN A 197 2.17 -3.22 -7.25
C GLN A 197 3.60 -3.18 -6.75
N PHE A 198 4.35 -2.15 -7.15
CA PHE A 198 5.70 -1.90 -6.67
C PHE A 198 5.69 -0.89 -5.52
N ILE A 199 6.22 -1.27 -4.36
CA ILE A 199 6.23 -0.49 -3.13
C ILE A 199 7.69 -0.17 -2.77
N PRO A 200 8.11 1.10 -2.75
CA PRO A 200 9.48 1.44 -2.39
C PRO A 200 9.72 1.20 -0.90
N VAL A 201 10.79 0.47 -0.58
CA VAL A 201 11.29 0.30 0.78
C VAL A 201 12.19 1.47 1.13
N VAL A 202 11.74 2.30 2.07
CA VAL A 202 12.50 3.47 2.57
C VAL A 202 12.31 3.57 4.07
N GLU A 203 13.35 3.17 4.79
CA GLU A 203 13.41 3.11 6.25
C GLU A 203 14.71 3.71 6.78
N ARG A 204 14.63 4.32 7.97
CA ARG A 204 15.78 4.86 8.69
C ARG A 204 15.95 4.10 10.01
N LEU A 205 17.19 3.93 10.45
CA LEU A 205 17.52 3.36 11.75
C LEU A 205 16.95 4.22 12.88
N ALA A 206 16.48 3.57 13.94
CA ALA A 206 16.01 4.21 15.15
C ALA A 206 17.12 5.07 15.79
N ASP A 207 16.71 6.18 16.40
CA ASP A 207 17.57 6.95 17.30
C ASP A 207 17.66 6.25 18.67
N GLU A 208 18.47 6.80 19.58
CA GLU A 208 18.63 6.24 20.93
C GLU A 208 17.30 6.16 21.70
N THR A 209 16.39 7.11 21.46
CA THR A 209 15.09 7.18 22.13
C THR A 209 14.20 6.03 21.68
N ALA A 210 13.98 5.89 20.37
CA ALA A 210 13.15 4.82 19.80
C ALA A 210 13.77 3.43 20.08
N ALA A 211 15.09 3.32 20.12
CA ALA A 211 15.76 2.07 20.48
C ALA A 211 15.48 1.63 21.93
N ARG A 212 15.34 2.56 22.89
CA ARG A 212 14.95 2.24 24.28
C ARG A 212 13.53 1.68 24.36
N ASP A 213 12.66 2.14 23.48
CA ASP A 213 11.31 1.61 23.32
C ASP A 213 11.30 0.28 22.53
N GLY A 214 12.46 -0.24 22.12
CA GLY A 214 12.63 -1.47 21.36
C GLY A 214 12.11 -1.40 19.93
N LEU A 215 12.13 -0.21 19.34
CA LEU A 215 11.97 0.01 17.91
C LEU A 215 13.34 -0.07 17.23
N LYS A 216 13.37 -0.60 16.01
CA LYS A 216 14.57 -0.66 15.16
C LYS A 216 14.57 0.45 14.12
N LEU A 217 13.39 0.98 13.80
CA LEU A 217 13.20 2.00 12.78
C LEU A 217 12.72 3.33 13.36
N HIS A 218 13.12 4.40 12.69
CA HIS A 218 12.73 5.76 13.03
C HIS A 218 11.24 6.00 12.71
N ALA A 219 10.53 6.66 13.62
CA ALA A 219 9.16 7.09 13.37
C ALA A 219 9.08 8.16 12.25
N PRO A 220 7.95 8.27 11.53
CA PRO A 220 7.72 9.40 10.63
C PRO A 220 7.70 10.74 11.37
N GLY A 221 7.96 11.84 10.63
CA GLY A 221 7.82 13.22 11.14
C GLY A 221 9.13 13.91 11.52
N ASP A 222 10.20 13.16 11.79
CA ASP A 222 11.56 13.71 11.94
C ASP A 222 12.33 13.61 10.62
N ILE A 223 13.32 14.48 10.43
CA ILE A 223 14.27 14.47 9.31
C ILE A 223 15.59 13.74 9.65
N GLN A 224 15.85 13.42 10.93
CA GLN A 224 17.05 12.72 11.39
C GLN A 224 17.02 11.21 11.12
N GLY A 225 18.16 10.54 11.34
CA GLY A 225 18.29 9.08 11.24
C GLY A 225 19.01 8.61 9.99
N GLU A 226 19.85 7.59 10.16
CA GLU A 226 20.61 6.97 9.09
C GLU A 226 19.71 6.07 8.24
N LEU A 227 19.87 6.13 6.92
CA LEU A 227 19.11 5.28 6.00
C LEU A 227 19.56 3.82 6.12
N THR A 228 18.60 2.91 6.22
CA THR A 228 18.87 1.46 6.25
C THR A 228 19.51 0.96 4.95
N GLU A 229 20.28 -0.13 5.04
CA GLU A 229 21.03 -0.68 3.90
C GLU A 229 20.15 -1.28 2.80
N TRP A 230 18.94 -1.72 3.14
CA TRP A 230 17.98 -2.27 2.18
C TRP A 230 17.14 -1.18 1.50
N SER A 231 17.17 0.06 1.99
CA SER A 231 16.38 1.13 1.39
C SER A 231 16.83 1.43 -0.04
N VAL A 232 15.84 1.48 -0.93
CA VAL A 232 16.04 1.82 -2.34
C VAL A 232 16.58 3.23 -2.48
N ARG A 233 17.50 3.49 -3.42
CA ARG A 233 17.98 4.86 -3.67
C ARG A 233 16.98 5.63 -4.54
N PRO A 234 16.96 6.98 -4.45
CA PRO A 234 15.95 7.79 -5.14
C PRO A 234 16.00 7.63 -6.66
N ASP A 235 17.19 7.73 -7.26
CA ASP A 235 17.36 7.65 -8.71
C ASP A 235 17.06 6.24 -9.23
N GLU A 236 17.55 5.22 -8.52
CA GLU A 236 17.33 3.80 -8.83
C GLU A 236 15.84 3.44 -8.84
N PHE A 237 15.05 3.97 -7.90
CA PHE A 237 13.61 3.73 -7.90
C PHE A 237 12.91 4.37 -9.13
N GLY A 238 13.35 5.57 -9.53
CA GLY A 238 12.84 6.20 -10.75
C GLY A 238 13.22 5.43 -12.02
N GLU A 239 14.47 4.96 -12.09
CA GLU A 239 14.97 4.12 -13.18
C GLU A 239 14.23 2.79 -13.26
N PHE A 240 13.98 2.16 -12.11
CA PHE A 240 13.20 0.93 -12.01
C PHE A 240 11.80 1.11 -12.61
N LEU A 241 11.06 2.15 -12.20
CA LEU A 241 9.70 2.39 -12.70
C LEU A 241 9.69 2.75 -14.19
N VAL A 242 10.66 3.53 -14.67
CA VAL A 242 10.78 3.88 -16.09
C VAL A 242 11.12 2.65 -16.94
N ALA A 243 12.07 1.81 -16.49
CA ALA A 243 12.44 0.60 -17.21
C ALA A 243 11.25 -0.36 -17.37
N ILE A 244 10.47 -0.55 -16.29
CA ILE A 244 9.24 -1.36 -16.35
C ILE A 244 8.21 -0.72 -17.28
N PHE A 245 7.99 0.60 -17.19
CA PHE A 245 7.05 1.28 -18.07
C PHE A 245 7.43 1.12 -19.55
N ASP A 246 8.71 1.33 -19.90
CA ASP A 246 9.21 1.22 -21.28
C ASP A 246 9.12 -0.20 -21.84
N HIS A 247 9.18 -1.19 -20.95
CA HIS A 247 9.02 -2.58 -21.29
C HIS A 247 7.54 -2.94 -21.48
N TRP A 248 6.71 -2.60 -20.49
CA TRP A 248 5.27 -2.84 -20.45
C TRP A 248 4.55 -2.18 -21.63
N ILE A 249 4.84 -0.91 -21.93
CA ILE A 249 4.13 -0.11 -22.94
C ILE A 249 4.23 -0.71 -24.37
N LYS A 250 5.21 -1.57 -24.61
CA LYS A 250 5.45 -2.21 -25.91
C LYS A 250 4.84 -3.61 -26.03
N ARG A 251 4.47 -4.24 -24.91
CA ARG A 251 4.15 -5.68 -24.87
C ARG A 251 2.81 -6.00 -24.20
N ASP A 252 2.47 -5.26 -23.15
CA ASP A 252 1.55 -5.76 -22.11
C ASP A 252 0.36 -4.84 -21.81
N VAL A 253 0.21 -3.74 -22.57
CA VAL A 253 -0.91 -2.79 -22.38
C VAL A 253 -2.25 -3.50 -22.59
N GLY A 254 -3.11 -3.45 -21.57
CA GLY A 254 -4.42 -4.11 -21.55
C GLY A 254 -4.39 -5.59 -21.15
N LYS A 255 -3.22 -6.13 -20.76
CA LYS A 255 -3.04 -7.50 -20.27
C LYS A 255 -2.49 -7.54 -18.85
N ILE A 256 -1.41 -6.79 -18.61
CA ILE A 256 -0.76 -6.67 -17.31
C ILE A 256 -1.05 -5.28 -16.76
N PHE A 257 -1.49 -5.20 -15.51
CA PHE A 257 -1.87 -3.98 -14.81
C PHE A 257 -0.84 -3.68 -13.72
N VAL A 258 0.08 -2.76 -14.01
CA VAL A 258 1.04 -2.27 -13.03
C VAL A 258 0.43 -1.07 -12.32
N MET A 259 0.05 -1.24 -11.05
CA MET A 259 -0.70 -0.22 -10.30
C MET A 259 -0.01 1.15 -10.27
N ASN A 260 1.32 1.19 -10.26
CA ASN A 260 2.10 2.43 -10.33
C ASN A 260 1.88 3.22 -11.64
N ILE A 261 1.59 2.51 -12.75
CA ILE A 261 1.24 3.09 -14.05
C ILE A 261 -0.24 3.47 -14.06
N GLU A 262 -1.13 2.59 -13.56
CA GLU A 262 -2.58 2.84 -13.47
C GLU A 262 -2.89 4.11 -12.66
N TRP A 263 -2.24 4.29 -11.51
CA TRP A 263 -2.41 5.50 -10.69
C TRP A 263 -1.88 6.75 -11.38
N ALA A 264 -0.77 6.64 -12.11
CA ALA A 264 -0.21 7.75 -12.86
C ALA A 264 -1.15 8.16 -14.01
N PHE A 265 -1.74 7.19 -14.71
CA PHE A 265 -2.72 7.41 -15.76
C PHE A 265 -4.01 8.03 -15.20
N ALA A 266 -4.58 7.46 -14.12
CA ALA A 266 -5.76 8.00 -13.46
C ALA A 266 -5.55 9.47 -13.04
N ASN A 267 -4.42 9.78 -12.41
CA ASN A 267 -4.04 11.16 -12.07
C ASN A 267 -3.91 12.06 -13.31
N PHE A 268 -3.34 11.55 -14.40
CA PHE A 268 -3.12 12.30 -15.64
C PHE A 268 -4.45 12.71 -16.28
N VAL A 269 -5.44 11.82 -16.31
CA VAL A 269 -6.78 12.09 -16.88
C VAL A 269 -7.76 12.72 -15.88
N GLY A 270 -7.34 12.94 -14.64
CA GLY A 270 -8.20 13.50 -13.58
C GLY A 270 -9.27 12.55 -13.06
N ALA A 271 -9.08 11.24 -13.23
CA ALA A 271 -9.98 10.22 -12.69
C ALA A 271 -9.82 10.07 -11.17
N PRO A 272 -10.90 9.74 -10.44
CA PRO A 272 -10.81 9.37 -9.03
C PRO A 272 -10.04 8.05 -8.85
N GLY A 273 -9.55 7.79 -7.64
CA GLY A 273 -8.96 6.47 -7.29
C GLY A 273 -7.44 6.39 -7.32
N ALA A 274 -6.71 7.50 -7.44
CA ALA A 274 -5.26 7.45 -7.26
C ALA A 274 -4.88 7.22 -5.79
N VAL A 275 -3.75 6.56 -5.61
CA VAL A 275 -3.17 6.26 -4.28
C VAL A 275 -2.91 7.52 -3.46
N CYS A 276 -3.10 7.42 -2.15
CA CYS A 276 -3.06 8.56 -1.23
C CYS A 276 -1.74 9.36 -1.29
N HIS A 277 -0.60 8.73 -1.61
CA HIS A 277 0.68 9.41 -1.71
C HIS A 277 0.83 10.28 -2.98
N HIS A 278 -0.04 10.14 -3.97
CA HIS A 278 -0.10 10.98 -5.18
C HIS A 278 -1.38 11.81 -5.26
N GLN A 279 -1.94 12.19 -4.12
CA GLN A 279 -3.10 13.09 -3.96
C GLN A 279 -2.72 14.35 -3.16
N PRO A 280 -3.46 15.47 -3.21
CA PRO A 280 -3.11 16.66 -2.44
C PRO A 280 -3.19 16.43 -0.92
N THR A 281 -4.13 15.60 -0.46
CA THR A 281 -4.35 15.27 0.97
C THR A 281 -4.22 13.76 1.22
N CYS A 282 -4.07 13.38 2.49
CA CYS A 282 -4.16 11.99 2.96
C CYS A 282 -5.02 11.88 4.21
N GLY A 283 -4.86 10.84 5.04
CA GLY A 283 -5.57 10.71 6.31
C GLY A 283 -7.02 10.20 6.20
N ARG A 284 -7.39 9.59 5.08
CA ARG A 284 -8.69 8.93 4.91
C ARG A 284 -8.62 7.40 4.90
N SER A 285 -7.43 6.84 5.10
CA SER A 285 -7.18 5.40 5.26
C SER A 285 -6.62 5.18 6.66
N VAL A 286 -7.48 4.86 7.62
CA VAL A 286 -7.12 4.66 9.03
C VAL A 286 -6.91 3.19 9.35
N ILE A 287 -6.19 2.92 10.43
CA ILE A 287 -5.89 1.56 10.89
C ILE A 287 -6.67 1.27 12.15
N VAL A 288 -7.28 0.08 12.21
CA VAL A 288 -7.80 -0.50 13.45
C VAL A 288 -6.87 -1.63 13.88
N GLU A 289 -6.28 -1.48 15.05
CA GLU A 289 -5.44 -2.51 15.67
C GLU A 289 -6.27 -3.61 16.33
N HIS A 290 -5.61 -4.73 16.61
CA HIS A 290 -6.18 -5.91 17.25
C HIS A 290 -6.95 -5.64 18.56
N ASN A 291 -6.65 -4.55 19.27
CA ASN A 291 -7.32 -4.15 20.51
C ASN A 291 -8.37 -3.01 20.33
N GLY A 292 -8.67 -2.65 19.08
CA GLY A 292 -9.59 -1.56 18.72
C GLY A 292 -8.98 -0.15 18.72
N ASP A 293 -7.68 0.02 19.00
CA ASP A 293 -7.01 1.32 18.85
C ASP A 293 -7.03 1.74 17.37
N VAL A 294 -7.31 3.03 17.13
CA VAL A 294 -7.40 3.59 15.77
C VAL A 294 -6.26 4.56 15.52
N TYR A 295 -5.56 4.42 14.40
CA TYR A 295 -4.41 5.26 14.01
C TYR A 295 -4.64 5.95 12.67
N ALA A 296 -3.95 7.08 12.48
CA ALA A 296 -4.11 7.96 11.33
C ALA A 296 -3.82 7.31 9.96
N CYS A 297 -2.89 6.35 9.89
CA CYS A 297 -2.43 5.67 8.67
C CYS A 297 -1.52 4.47 9.02
N ASP A 298 -1.36 3.52 8.09
CA ASP A 298 -0.51 2.32 8.20
C ASP A 298 0.94 2.61 8.63
N HIS A 299 1.52 3.64 8.04
CA HIS A 299 2.88 4.07 8.35
C HIS A 299 3.00 4.85 9.68
N TYR A 300 1.87 5.21 10.27
CA TYR A 300 1.76 6.11 11.42
C TYR A 300 1.13 5.40 12.64
N VAL A 301 1.34 4.08 12.78
CA VAL A 301 0.97 3.33 14.00
C VAL A 301 1.99 3.60 15.10
N TYR A 302 1.92 4.79 15.69
CA TYR A 302 2.72 5.24 16.83
C TYR A 302 1.83 6.07 17.79
N PRO A 303 2.13 6.12 19.10
CA PRO A 303 1.25 6.74 20.11
C PRO A 303 0.77 8.16 19.77
N GLN A 304 1.64 9.00 19.21
CA GLN A 304 1.35 10.39 18.83
C GLN A 304 0.35 10.54 17.66
N TYR A 305 0.08 9.46 16.93
CA TYR A 305 -0.86 9.41 15.80
C TYR A 305 -2.08 8.53 16.09
N ARG A 306 -2.26 8.10 17.35
CA ARG A 306 -3.48 7.42 17.80
C ARG A 306 -4.63 8.43 17.85
N LEU A 307 -5.73 8.09 17.18
CA LEU A 307 -6.96 8.89 17.15
C LEU A 307 -7.90 8.56 18.30
N GLY A 308 -7.87 7.31 18.79
CA GLY A 308 -8.74 6.85 19.86
C GLY A 308 -8.85 5.33 19.91
N ASN A 309 -9.95 4.83 20.46
CA ASN A 309 -10.30 3.41 20.46
C ASN A 309 -11.78 3.24 20.06
N MET A 310 -12.06 2.30 19.17
CA MET A 310 -13.39 2.12 18.59
C MET A 310 -14.44 1.56 19.58
N HIS A 311 -14.01 1.11 20.76
CA HIS A 311 -14.91 0.73 21.85
C HIS A 311 -15.42 1.95 22.64
N GLN A 312 -14.78 3.11 22.48
CA GLN A 312 -15.08 4.34 23.24
C GLN A 312 -15.68 5.43 22.34
N GLN A 313 -15.31 5.44 21.07
CA GLN A 313 -15.70 6.45 20.09
C GLN A 313 -16.04 5.77 18.76
N THR A 314 -16.91 6.39 17.97
CA THR A 314 -17.19 5.87 16.63
C THR A 314 -15.99 6.09 15.71
N ILE A 315 -15.80 5.18 14.75
CA ILE A 315 -14.85 5.36 13.65
C ILE A 315 -15.11 6.67 12.91
N ALA A 316 -16.38 7.05 12.83
CA ALA A 316 -16.82 8.29 12.23
C ALA A 316 -16.22 9.53 12.94
N GLU A 317 -16.38 9.63 14.25
CA GLU A 317 -15.85 10.76 15.02
C GLU A 317 -14.32 10.85 14.92
N MET A 318 -13.61 9.72 14.99
CA MET A 318 -12.15 9.69 14.91
C MET A 318 -11.62 10.16 13.54
N ILE A 319 -12.26 9.72 12.45
CA ILE A 319 -11.84 10.06 11.08
C ILE A 319 -12.10 11.54 10.74
N ASP A 320 -13.15 12.13 11.28
CA ASP A 320 -13.47 13.55 11.06
C ASP A 320 -12.94 14.45 12.18
N SER A 321 -12.14 13.89 13.10
CA SER A 321 -11.55 14.65 14.20
C SER A 321 -10.64 15.78 13.70
N PRO A 322 -10.50 16.89 14.44
CA PRO A 322 -9.57 17.96 14.09
C PRO A 322 -8.13 17.48 13.91
N GLN A 323 -7.69 16.52 14.73
CA GLN A 323 -6.37 15.87 14.61
C GLN A 323 -6.19 15.22 13.24
N GLN A 324 -7.17 14.43 12.78
CA GLN A 324 -7.09 13.72 11.50
C GLN A 324 -7.22 14.65 10.30
N GLN A 325 -8.02 15.72 10.41
CA GLN A 325 -8.10 16.77 9.40
C GLN A 325 -6.75 17.47 9.23
N VAL A 326 -6.12 17.89 10.33
CA VAL A 326 -4.77 18.49 10.30
C VAL A 326 -3.76 17.53 9.69
N PHE A 327 -3.75 16.27 10.13
CA PHE A 327 -2.87 15.23 9.58
C PHE A 327 -3.01 15.11 8.05
N GLY A 328 -4.25 15.10 7.53
CA GLY A 328 -4.52 14.98 6.10
C GLY A 328 -4.15 16.22 5.29
N GLU A 329 -4.45 17.41 5.80
CA GLU A 329 -4.19 18.69 5.13
C GLU A 329 -2.71 19.09 5.16
N ASP A 330 -1.98 18.68 6.19
CA ASP A 330 -0.55 18.93 6.34
C ASP A 330 0.26 18.39 5.17
N LYS A 331 -0.23 17.32 4.52
CA LYS A 331 0.35 16.82 3.28
C LYS A 331 0.51 17.92 2.22
N PHE A 332 -0.48 18.81 2.05
CA PHE A 332 -0.40 19.92 1.12
C PHE A 332 0.21 21.17 1.77
N LYS A 333 -0.20 21.50 3.00
CA LYS A 333 0.24 22.74 3.68
C LYS A 333 1.75 22.77 3.91
N GLN A 334 2.35 21.63 4.22
CA GLN A 334 3.78 21.50 4.49
C GLN A 334 4.62 21.24 3.23
N LEU A 335 4.06 21.36 2.01
CA LEU A 335 4.86 21.24 0.79
C LEU A 335 5.92 22.35 0.72
N PRO A 336 7.21 22.00 0.48
CA PRO A 336 8.27 23.00 0.32
C PRO A 336 8.08 23.81 -0.98
N ALA A 337 8.69 24.98 -1.05
CA ALA A 337 8.58 25.89 -2.19
C ALA A 337 9.04 25.23 -3.51
N GLN A 338 10.06 24.37 -3.43
CA GLN A 338 10.53 23.56 -4.56
C GLN A 338 9.41 22.65 -5.11
N CYS A 339 8.60 22.02 -4.26
CA CYS A 339 7.48 21.20 -4.71
C CYS A 339 6.36 22.06 -5.32
N ARG A 340 6.04 23.21 -4.70
CA ARG A 340 4.96 24.11 -5.15
C ARG A 340 5.19 24.68 -6.55
N SER A 341 6.45 24.81 -6.95
CA SER A 341 6.88 25.28 -8.28
C SER A 341 7.26 24.14 -9.24
N CYS A 342 7.17 22.88 -8.81
CA CYS A 342 7.61 21.73 -9.60
C CYS A 342 6.64 21.42 -10.74
N ASN A 343 7.18 21.19 -11.95
CA ASN A 343 6.40 20.90 -13.15
C ASN A 343 5.61 19.58 -13.10
N VAL A 344 5.97 18.64 -12.22
CA VAL A 344 5.25 17.37 -12.02
C VAL A 344 4.38 17.36 -10.75
N LEU A 345 4.16 18.52 -10.10
CA LEU A 345 3.40 18.60 -8.84
C LEU A 345 2.03 17.91 -8.92
N LYS A 346 1.28 18.10 -10.02
CA LYS A 346 -0.07 17.53 -10.16
C LYS A 346 -0.10 16.00 -10.27
N ALA A 347 1.01 15.37 -10.66
CA ALA A 347 1.15 13.92 -10.69
C ALA A 347 1.74 13.38 -9.36
N CYS A 348 2.66 14.13 -8.74
CA CYS A 348 3.42 13.67 -7.58
C CYS A 348 2.80 14.05 -6.23
N TRP A 349 2.34 15.31 -6.09
CA TRP A 349 1.87 15.93 -4.84
C TRP A 349 2.84 15.79 -3.65
N GLY A 350 4.15 15.78 -3.93
CA GLY A 350 5.21 15.65 -2.93
C GLY A 350 5.32 14.27 -2.28
N GLY A 351 4.69 13.23 -2.85
CA GLY A 351 4.76 11.85 -2.37
C GLY A 351 4.19 11.66 -0.96
N CYS A 352 4.50 10.51 -0.35
CA CYS A 352 4.08 10.16 1.01
C CYS A 352 4.80 11.03 2.05
N PRO A 353 4.09 11.65 3.03
CA PRO A 353 4.72 12.39 4.13
C PRO A 353 5.73 11.58 4.93
N LYS A 354 5.56 10.25 5.04
CA LYS A 354 6.53 9.35 5.70
C LYS A 354 7.96 9.55 5.17
N HIS A 355 8.09 9.79 3.87
CA HIS A 355 9.39 9.89 3.20
C HIS A 355 9.88 11.33 3.06
N ARG A 356 9.24 12.33 3.70
CA ARG A 356 9.59 13.76 3.56
C ARG A 356 10.66 14.23 4.56
N PHE A 357 11.79 13.53 4.55
CA PHE A 357 12.90 13.81 5.46
C PHE A 357 14.12 14.48 4.80
N MET A 358 14.05 14.80 3.50
CA MET A 358 15.14 15.50 2.81
C MET A 358 14.98 17.01 2.89
N LEU A 359 16.11 17.71 2.73
CA LEU A 359 16.15 19.16 2.51
C LEU A 359 15.88 19.48 1.04
N ASP A 360 15.21 20.60 0.79
CA ASP A 360 15.06 21.19 -0.54
C ASP A 360 16.33 21.95 -0.95
N ALA A 361 16.38 22.43 -2.19
CA ALA A 361 17.53 23.16 -2.74
C ALA A 361 17.87 24.46 -1.98
N SER A 362 16.94 24.97 -1.15
CA SER A 362 17.15 26.14 -0.27
C SER A 362 17.55 25.74 1.16
N GLY A 363 17.74 24.44 1.43
CA GLY A 363 18.06 23.91 2.75
C GLY A 363 16.87 23.74 3.69
N LYS A 364 15.63 23.87 3.22
CA LYS A 364 14.43 23.70 4.05
C LYS A 364 13.95 22.25 4.06
N PRO A 365 13.50 21.70 5.19
CA PRO A 365 13.02 20.33 5.27
C PRO A 365 11.68 20.12 4.55
N GLY A 366 11.33 18.86 4.34
CA GLY A 366 10.02 18.45 3.81
C GLY A 366 10.05 17.96 2.36
N LEU A 367 11.24 17.84 1.75
CA LEU A 367 11.37 17.21 0.44
C LEU A 367 11.27 15.69 0.59
N ASN A 368 10.55 15.05 -0.33
CA ASN A 368 10.46 13.60 -0.37
C ASN A 368 11.81 12.99 -0.74
N TYR A 369 12.25 11.94 -0.02
CA TYR A 369 13.47 11.20 -0.31
C TYR A 369 13.52 10.68 -1.74
N LEU A 370 12.40 10.19 -2.27
CA LEU A 370 12.29 9.67 -3.64
C LEU A 370 12.03 10.77 -4.69
N CYS A 371 12.23 12.06 -4.35
CA CYS A 371 11.91 13.18 -5.23
C CYS A 371 12.59 13.06 -6.61
N ALA A 372 13.89 12.72 -6.66
CA ALA A 372 14.61 12.58 -7.92
C ALA A 372 14.02 11.48 -8.80
N GLY A 373 13.74 10.30 -8.22
CA GLY A 373 13.08 9.21 -8.91
C GLY A 373 11.67 9.54 -9.41
N TYR A 374 10.86 10.21 -8.59
CA TYR A 374 9.53 10.67 -9.01
C TYR A 374 9.61 11.72 -10.12
N GLN A 375 10.57 12.64 -10.08
CA GLN A 375 10.77 13.59 -11.18
C GLN A 375 11.11 12.87 -12.47
N ARG A 376 12.00 11.86 -12.42
CA ARG A 376 12.33 11.05 -13.59
C ARG A 376 11.09 10.34 -14.14
N TYR A 377 10.39 9.59 -13.31
CA TYR A 377 9.21 8.82 -13.70
C TYR A 377 8.11 9.73 -14.28
N PHE A 378 7.65 10.75 -13.54
CA PHE A 378 6.52 11.57 -13.99
C PHE A 378 6.83 12.52 -15.15
N ARG A 379 8.11 12.79 -15.46
CA ARG A 379 8.49 13.50 -16.70
C ARG A 379 8.49 12.59 -17.92
N HIS A 380 8.67 11.28 -17.72
CA HIS A 380 8.77 10.29 -18.80
C HIS A 380 7.41 9.91 -19.40
N LEU A 381 6.40 9.74 -18.53
CA LEU A 381 5.09 9.20 -18.92
C LEU A 381 4.22 10.07 -19.87
N PRO A 382 4.17 11.42 -19.75
CA PRO A 382 3.10 12.22 -20.36
C PRO A 382 2.84 12.01 -21.86
N PRO A 383 3.84 11.86 -22.75
CA PRO A 383 3.59 11.60 -24.17
C PRO A 383 2.77 10.32 -24.40
N TYR A 384 3.08 9.26 -23.65
CA TYR A 384 2.42 7.96 -23.76
C TYR A 384 1.03 7.98 -23.12
N LEU A 385 0.89 8.58 -21.93
CA LEU A 385 -0.41 8.71 -21.27
C LEU A 385 -1.38 9.55 -22.10
N LYS A 386 -0.90 10.60 -22.78
CA LYS A 386 -1.72 11.37 -23.70
C LYS A 386 -2.21 10.51 -24.86
N ALA A 387 -1.33 9.73 -25.48
CA ALA A 387 -1.70 8.84 -26.58
C ALA A 387 -2.72 7.77 -26.14
N MET A 388 -2.53 7.15 -24.97
CA MET A 388 -3.50 6.20 -24.39
C MET A 388 -4.85 6.87 -24.12
N ALA A 389 -4.84 8.08 -23.53
CA ALA A 389 -6.07 8.84 -23.28
C ALA A 389 -6.80 9.19 -24.58
N ASP A 390 -6.07 9.56 -25.63
CA ASP A 390 -6.64 9.85 -26.94
C ASP A 390 -7.28 8.62 -27.58
N LEU A 391 -6.63 7.46 -27.50
CA LEU A 391 -7.21 6.20 -27.97
C LEU A 391 -8.55 5.93 -27.27
N LEU A 392 -8.57 5.98 -25.93
CA LEU A 392 -9.78 5.74 -25.15
C LEU A 392 -10.89 6.76 -25.48
N ALA A 393 -10.54 8.04 -25.64
CA ALA A 393 -11.49 9.09 -25.99
C ALA A 393 -12.14 8.89 -27.37
N HIS A 394 -11.49 8.15 -28.27
CA HIS A 394 -12.03 7.77 -29.59
C HIS A 394 -12.64 6.36 -29.61
N GLY A 395 -12.90 5.76 -28.44
CA GLY A 395 -13.49 4.42 -28.34
C GLY A 395 -12.56 3.29 -28.77
N ARG A 396 -11.25 3.55 -28.85
CA ARG A 396 -10.20 2.56 -29.16
C ARG A 396 -9.62 2.02 -27.86
N PRO A 397 -9.23 0.74 -27.81
CA PRO A 397 -8.55 0.21 -26.63
C PRO A 397 -7.17 0.86 -26.47
N ALA A 398 -6.75 1.10 -25.22
CA ALA A 398 -5.43 1.68 -24.94
C ALA A 398 -4.28 0.81 -25.46
N SER A 399 -4.50 -0.49 -25.62
CA SER A 399 -3.54 -1.46 -26.19
C SER A 399 -3.06 -1.12 -27.61
N ASP A 400 -3.84 -0.33 -28.36
CA ASP A 400 -3.46 0.09 -29.71
C ASP A 400 -2.18 0.94 -29.73
N ILE A 401 -1.76 1.51 -28.59
CA ILE A 401 -0.49 2.22 -28.47
C ILE A 401 0.73 1.35 -28.79
N MET A 402 0.64 0.03 -28.58
CA MET A 402 1.72 -0.90 -28.92
C MET A 402 2.00 -1.00 -30.42
N GLN A 403 1.04 -0.58 -31.26
CA GLN A 403 1.17 -0.51 -32.71
C GLN A 403 1.55 0.89 -33.19
N ALA A 404 1.57 1.89 -32.30
CA ALA A 404 1.81 3.27 -32.66
C ALA A 404 3.32 3.57 -32.74
N HIS A 405 3.76 4.21 -33.82
CA HIS A 405 5.08 4.82 -33.90
C HIS A 405 5.05 6.19 -33.24
N LEU A 406 5.37 6.26 -31.94
CA LEU A 406 5.45 7.52 -31.22
C LEU A 406 6.72 8.28 -31.62
N LEU A 407 6.56 9.41 -32.32
CA LEU A 407 7.64 10.38 -32.52
C LEU A 407 7.75 11.25 -31.26
N VAL A 408 8.68 10.92 -30.37
CA VAL A 408 9.00 11.78 -29.22
C VAL A 408 9.82 12.97 -29.72
N VAL A 409 9.16 14.10 -29.94
CA VAL A 409 9.84 15.35 -30.27
C VAL A 409 10.38 15.96 -28.98
N ASN A 410 11.68 15.81 -28.73
CA ASN A 410 12.36 16.54 -27.66
C ASN A 410 12.31 18.03 -28.00
N LYS A 411 11.51 18.79 -27.24
CA LYS A 411 11.49 20.26 -27.29
C LYS A 411 12.46 20.84 -26.28
#